data_AF-A0A7D7MED2-F1
#
_entry.id   AF-A0A7D7MED2-F1
#
_cell.length_a   1.000
_cell.length_b   1.000
_cell.length_c   1.000
_cell.angle_alpha   90.00
_cell.angle_beta   90.00
_cell.angle_gamma   90.00
#
_symmetry.space_group_name_H-M   'P 1'
#
loop_
_entity.id
_entity.type
_entity.pdbx_description
1 polymer ?
#
loop_
_entity_poly.entity_id
_entity_poly.type
_entity_poly.pdbx_seq_one_letter_code
_entity_poly.pdbx_strand_id
1 'polypeptide(L)'
;MKQKYPFKVNWCEICDQGWVEIVRYSGNNNLFVKCRECDSKWDTPLDSNDVNKASLPLDRPIKRPTIQEVKERGWDKYIQIF
;
A
#
# COMPACT_ATOMS: atom_id res chain seq x y z
N MET A 1 -19.46 9.55 5.75
CA MET A 1 -18.37 10.05 4.88
C MET A 1 -17.55 8.86 4.39
N LYS A 2 -17.35 8.68 3.08
CA LYS A 2 -16.44 7.64 2.57
C LYS A 2 -15.00 8.09 2.86
N GLN A 3 -14.21 7.31 3.58
CA GLN A 3 -12.79 7.61 3.78
C GLN A 3 -12.08 7.67 2.41
N LYS A 4 -11.36 8.77 2.15
CA LYS A 4 -10.65 9.00 0.87
C LYS A 4 -9.57 7.94 0.61
N TYR A 5 -8.94 7.46 1.69
CA TYR A 5 -7.84 6.50 1.69
C TYR A 5 -8.10 5.36 2.68
N PRO A 6 -8.95 4.37 2.34
CA PRO A 6 -9.38 3.34 3.28
C PRO A 6 -8.30 2.30 3.61
N PHE A 7 -7.17 2.32 2.89
CA PHE A 7 -6.06 1.37 3.05
C PHE A 7 -4.72 2.07 3.24
N LYS A 8 -4.72 3.32 3.73
CA LYS A 8 -3.48 4.04 4.06
C LYS A 8 -2.77 3.37 5.22
N VAL A 9 -1.46 3.19 5.10
CA VAL A 9 -0.62 2.57 6.14
C VAL A 9 0.38 3.56 6.71
N ASN A 10 0.89 4.48 5.89
CA ASN A 10 1.91 5.42 6.32
C ASN A 10 2.03 6.62 5.37
N TRP A 11 2.69 7.68 5.82
CA TRP A 11 3.13 8.77 4.95
C TRP A 11 4.41 8.37 4.21
N CYS A 12 4.57 8.78 2.96
CA CYS A 12 5.73 8.39 2.15
C CYS A 12 6.94 9.30 2.43
N GLU A 13 7.97 8.79 3.10
CA GLU A 13 9.21 9.53 3.39
C GLU A 13 10.09 9.79 2.16
N ILE A 14 9.84 9.11 1.02
CA ILE A 14 10.62 9.29 -0.21
C ILE A 14 10.25 10.59 -0.93
N CYS A 15 8.96 10.84 -1.11
CA CYS A 15 8.48 12.01 -1.85
C CYS A 15 7.85 13.08 -0.96
N ASP A 16 7.52 12.75 0.29
CA ASP A 16 6.86 13.63 1.26
C ASP A 16 5.57 14.30 0.73
N GLN A 17 4.86 13.61 -0.17
CA GLN A 17 3.69 14.16 -0.88
C GLN A 17 2.44 13.28 -0.80
N GLY A 18 2.57 12.00 -0.42
CA GLY A 18 1.51 11.02 -0.59
C GLY A 18 1.44 9.97 0.50
N TRP A 19 0.26 9.37 0.62
CA TRP A 19 0.05 8.17 1.44
C TRP A 19 0.57 6.93 0.73
N VAL A 20 1.22 6.08 1.51
CA VAL A 20 1.46 4.68 1.18
C VAL A 20 0.16 3.91 1.47
N GLU A 21 -0.33 3.18 0.47
CA GLU A 21 -1.59 2.43 0.53
C GLU A 21 -1.37 0.95 0.20
N ILE A 22 -2.18 0.08 0.83
CA ILE A 22 -2.26 -1.34 0.44
C ILE A 22 -2.96 -1.46 -0.92
N VAL A 23 -2.28 -2.12 -1.85
CA VAL A 23 -2.73 -2.36 -3.22
C VAL A 23 -2.48 -3.82 -3.60
N ARG A 24 -2.98 -4.23 -4.77
CA ARG A 24 -2.69 -5.55 -5.34
C ARG A 24 -2.51 -5.49 -6.84
N TYR A 25 -1.79 -6.44 -7.42
CA TYR A 25 -1.81 -6.61 -8.87
C TYR A 25 -3.15 -7.18 -9.34
N SER A 26 -3.50 -6.88 -10.58
CA SER A 26 -4.65 -7.46 -11.24
C SER A 26 -4.33 -8.89 -11.69
N GLY A 27 -5.25 -9.82 -11.43
CA GLY A 27 -5.09 -11.22 -11.81
C GLY A 27 -4.42 -12.12 -10.78
N ASN A 28 -3.95 -11.57 -9.66
CA ASN A 28 -3.55 -12.36 -8.49
C ASN A 28 -3.93 -11.65 -7.17
N ASN A 29 -3.85 -12.37 -6.06
CA ASN A 29 -4.10 -11.85 -4.71
C ASN A 29 -2.81 -11.36 -4.03
N ASN A 30 -1.79 -10.98 -4.81
CA ASN A 30 -0.52 -10.52 -4.25
C ASN A 30 -0.68 -9.07 -3.79
N LEU A 31 -0.91 -8.91 -2.50
CA LEU A 31 -0.90 -7.61 -1.82
C LEU A 31 0.53 -7.07 -1.69
N PHE A 32 0.66 -5.77 -1.81
CA PHE A 32 1.86 -5.00 -1.50
C PHE A 32 1.44 -3.58 -1.11
N VAL A 33 2.37 -2.71 -0.76
CA VAL A 33 2.08 -1.31 -0.47
C VAL A 33 2.81 -0.39 -1.43
N LYS A 34 2.18 0.72 -1.82
CA LYS A 34 2.73 1.67 -2.79
C LYS A 34 2.34 3.10 -2.41
N CYS A 35 3.26 4.04 -2.62
CA CYS A 35 2.97 5.46 -2.57
C CYS A 35 2.07 5.88 -3.73
N ARG A 36 1.04 6.68 -3.44
CA ARG A 36 0.10 7.18 -4.46
C ARG A 36 0.69 8.19 -5.44
N GLU A 37 1.78 8.87 -5.06
CA GLU A 37 2.33 10.01 -5.82
C GLU A 37 3.62 9.65 -6.57
N CYS A 38 4.56 8.93 -5.93
CA CYS A 38 5.85 8.59 -6.55
C CYS A 38 6.00 7.12 -6.98
N ASP A 39 4.93 6.32 -6.83
CA ASP A 39 4.88 4.90 -7.18
C ASP A 39 5.87 3.97 -6.45
N SER A 40 6.70 4.48 -5.54
CA SER A 40 7.58 3.66 -4.70
C SER A 40 6.76 2.60 -3.96
N LYS A 41 7.22 1.35 -4.00
CA LYS A 41 6.55 0.19 -3.39
C LYS A 41 7.41 -0.52 -2.37
N TRP A 42 6.72 -1.24 -1.48
CA TRP A 42 7.28 -2.19 -0.54
C TRP A 42 6.44 -3.46 -0.54
N ASP A 43 7.08 -4.59 -0.29
CA ASP A 43 6.39 -5.88 -0.33
C ASP A 43 5.53 -6.12 0.92
N THR A 44 5.79 -5.39 2.01
CA THR A 44 4.97 -5.43 3.22
C THR A 44 4.72 -4.03 3.78
N PRO A 45 3.60 -3.80 4.51
CA PRO A 45 3.35 -2.53 5.20
C PRO A 45 4.41 -2.20 6.25
N LEU A 46 4.98 -3.22 6.91
CA LEU A 46 6.01 -3.04 7.94
C LEU A 46 7.27 -2.38 7.38
N ASP A 47 7.62 -2.72 6.15
CA ASP A 47 8.81 -2.19 5.47
C ASP A 47 8.61 -0.77 4.93
N SER A 48 7.39 -0.22 4.94
CA SER A 48 7.07 1.06 4.29
C SER A 48 7.71 2.32 4.90
N ASN A 49 8.40 2.18 6.04
CA ASN A 49 9.25 3.22 6.64
C ASN A 49 10.72 3.13 6.19
N ASP A 50 11.12 2.04 5.54
CA ASP A 50 12.51 1.84 5.13
C ASP A 50 12.70 2.19 3.66
N VAL A 51 13.27 3.37 3.41
CA VAL A 51 13.55 3.86 2.06
C VAL A 51 14.48 2.93 1.27
N ASN A 52 15.33 2.14 1.93
CA ASN A 52 16.26 1.23 1.25
C ASN A 52 15.58 -0.05 0.74
N LYS A 53 14.40 -0.37 1.27
CA LYS A 53 13.57 -1.49 0.80
C LYS A 53 12.58 -1.08 -0.28
N ALA A 54 12.54 0.19 -0.62
CA ALA A 54 11.67 0.69 -1.67
C ALA A 54 12.12 0.17 -3.05
N SER A 55 11.15 -0.13 -3.89
CA SER A 55 11.36 -0.56 -5.27
C SER A 55 10.25 -0.01 -6.16
N LEU A 56 10.35 -0.21 -7.47
CA LEU A 56 9.26 0.11 -8.38
C LEU A 56 8.33 -1.10 -8.54
N PRO A 57 7.01 -0.87 -8.72
CA PRO A 57 6.08 -1.93 -9.04
C PRO A 57 6.40 -2.53 -10.41
N LEU A 58 5.94 -3.76 -10.61
CA LEU A 58 5.98 -4.41 -11.92
C LEU A 58 5.05 -3.67 -12.88
N ASP A 59 5.36 -3.73 -14.17
CA ASP A 59 4.49 -3.25 -15.25
C ASP A 59 3.27 -4.18 -15.40
N ARG A 60 2.35 -4.07 -14.44
CA ARG A 60 1.12 -4.84 -14.33
C ARG A 60 0.02 -3.94 -13.78
N PRO A 61 -1.25 -4.13 -14.20
CA PRO A 61 -2.33 -3.29 -13.71
C PRO A 61 -2.52 -3.45 -12.20
N ILE A 62 -2.57 -2.34 -11.45
CA ILE A 62 -2.75 -2.32 -9.99
C ILE A 62 -4.21 -1.97 -9.66
N LYS A 63 -4.78 -2.65 -8.66
CA LYS A 63 -6.14 -2.39 -8.17
C LYS A 63 -6.15 -2.23 -6.66
N ARG A 64 -7.23 -1.61 -6.18
CA ARG A 64 -7.56 -1.55 -4.76
C ARG A 64 -7.94 -2.96 -4.25
N PRO A 65 -7.46 -3.39 -3.09
CA PRO A 65 -7.86 -4.65 -2.49
C PRO A 65 -9.26 -4.53 -1.88
N THR A 66 -9.86 -5.67 -1.57
CA THR A 66 -11.02 -5.77 -0.69
C THR A 66 -10.57 -5.82 0.76
N ILE A 67 -11.44 -5.41 1.69
CA ILE A 67 -11.14 -5.51 3.13
C ILE A 67 -10.92 -6.97 3.57
N GLN A 68 -11.57 -7.93 2.90
CA GLN A 68 -11.41 -9.35 3.19
C GLN A 68 -9.99 -9.83 2.83
N GLU A 69 -9.49 -9.50 1.62
CA GLU A 69 -8.12 -9.82 1.21
C GLU A 69 -7.09 -9.28 2.21
N VAL A 70 -7.29 -8.04 2.68
CA VAL A 70 -6.40 -7.40 3.66
C VAL A 70 -6.43 -8.11 5.02
N LYS A 71 -7.62 -8.51 5.49
CA LYS A 71 -7.80 -9.26 6.75
C LYS A 71 -7.23 -10.67 6.68
N GLU A 72 -7.43 -11.38 5.58
CA GLU A 72 -6.87 -12.73 5.35
C GLU A 72 -5.33 -12.72 5.39
N ARG A 73 -4.71 -11.60 4.99
CA ARG A 73 -3.26 -11.40 5.10
C ARG A 73 -2.81 -10.90 6.49
N GLY A 74 -3.74 -10.52 7.36
CA GLY A 74 -3.46 -9.92 8.68
C GLY A 74 -2.84 -8.51 8.59
N TRP A 75 -3.14 -7.78 7.52
CA TRP A 75 -2.59 -6.45 7.26
C TRP A 75 -3.53 -5.31 7.68
N ASP A 76 -4.75 -5.63 8.09
CA ASP A 76 -5.76 -4.70 8.59
C ASP A 76 -5.26 -3.90 9.79
N LYS A 77 -4.43 -4.50 10.64
CA LYS A 77 -3.76 -3.85 11.78
C LYS A 77 -2.82 -2.70 11.39
N TYR A 78 -2.36 -2.64 10.14
CA TYR A 78 -1.49 -1.57 9.67
C TYR A 78 -2.27 -0.39 9.09
N ILE A 79 -3.59 -0.53 8.90
CA ILE A 79 -4.41 0.57 8.38
C ILE A 79 -4.54 1.65 9.45
N GLN A 80 -4.13 2.87 9.11
CA GLN A 80 -4.23 4.00 10.02
C GLN A 80 -5.60 4.69 9.91
N ILE A 81 -6.27 4.85 11.05
CA ILE A 81 -7.52 5.61 11.18
C ILE A 81 -7.15 6.98 11.76
N PHE A 82 -7.23 8.01 10.94
CA PHE A 82 -7.15 9.42 11.35
C PHE A 82 -8.40 10.12 10.85
#